data_AF-A0A8T9SC54-F1
#
_entry.id   AF-A0A8T9SC54-F1
#
_cell.length_a   1.000
_cell.length_b   1.000
_cell.length_c   1.000
_cell.angle_alpha   90.00
_cell.angle_beta   90.00
_cell.angle_gamma   90.00
#
_symmetry.space_group_name_H-M   'P 1'
#
loop_
_entity.id
_entity.type
_entity.pdbx_description
1 polymer ?
#
loop_
_entity_poly.entity_id
_entity_poly.type
_entity_poly.pdbx_seq_one_letter_code
_entity_poly.pdbx_strand_id
1 'polypeptide(L)'
;MLNLLWSALNVVLLGFIFYILYRAARLVKQHMGNGALLGFVLALFVIGGRSADASSEAPRNLLAQPPQAPIGNASSQQEIALGGSNTLTLLSSYRSNNGHLEPLSLYTTVSGIVLGHRWKPIGGMLHEQGSRMQYEVTMQHEWRLLGMQVYGQIEEFRGVMPSPTPP
;
A
#
# COMPACT_ATOMS: atom_id res chain seq x y z
N MET A 1 -14.78 7.41 6.13
CA MET A 1 -15.71 7.63 4.99
C MET A 1 -15.05 8.34 3.81
N LEU A 2 -14.09 9.24 4.02
CA LEU A 2 -13.37 9.96 2.97
C LEU A 2 -12.70 9.02 1.93
N ASN A 3 -12.09 7.91 2.38
CA ASN A 3 -11.43 6.93 1.51
C ASN A 3 -12.37 6.43 0.39
N LEU A 4 -13.59 6.02 0.74
CA LEU A 4 -14.58 5.52 -0.21
C LEU A 4 -15.04 6.60 -1.19
N LEU A 5 -15.26 7.82 -0.71
CA LEU A 5 -15.63 8.95 -1.57
C LEU A 5 -14.52 9.25 -2.59
N TRP A 6 -13.26 9.19 -2.16
CA TRP A 6 -12.11 9.43 -3.04
C TRP A 6 -11.93 8.31 -4.07
N SER A 7 -12.14 7.05 -3.68
CA SER A 7 -12.19 5.94 -4.63
C SER A 7 -13.33 6.10 -5.63
N ALA A 8 -14.53 6.48 -5.17
CA ALA A 8 -15.67 6.74 -6.06
C ALA A 8 -15.38 7.87 -7.06
N LEU A 9 -14.75 8.96 -6.61
CA LEU A 9 -14.31 10.05 -7.49
C LEU A 9 -13.36 9.55 -8.59
N ASN A 10 -12.37 8.73 -8.23
CA ASN A 10 -11.45 8.14 -9.19
C ASN A 10 -12.16 7.23 -10.20
N VAL A 11 -13.16 6.45 -9.77
CA VAL A 11 -13.97 5.61 -10.68
C VAL A 11 -14.77 6.48 -11.66
N VAL A 12 -15.40 7.55 -11.18
CA VAL A 12 -16.16 8.48 -12.04
C VAL A 12 -15.24 9.15 -13.07
N LEU A 13 -14.08 9.65 -12.64
CA LEU A 13 -13.11 10.27 -13.54
C LEU A 13 -12.56 9.28 -14.57
N LEU A 14 -12.28 8.04 -14.14
CA LEU A 14 -11.83 6.98 -15.04
C LEU A 14 -12.93 6.66 -16.07
N GLY A 15 -14.18 6.55 -15.65
CA GLY A 15 -15.32 6.36 -16.55
C GLY A 15 -15.48 7.51 -17.55
N PHE A 16 -15.28 8.76 -17.11
CA PHE A 16 -15.30 9.93 -17.97
C PHE A 16 -14.17 9.92 -19.02
N ILE A 17 -12.96 9.52 -18.62
CA ILE A 17 -11.83 9.34 -19.55
C ILE A 17 -12.16 8.26 -20.59
N PHE A 18 -12.68 7.11 -20.17
CA PHE A 18 -13.10 6.05 -21.10
C PHE A 18 -14.18 6.54 -22.07
N TYR A 19 -15.14 7.33 -21.60
CA TYR A 19 -16.16 7.94 -22.44
C TYR A 19 -15.57 8.86 -23.52
N ILE A 20 -14.62 9.73 -23.14
CA ILE A 20 -13.92 10.61 -24.09
C ILE A 20 -13.11 9.79 -25.09
N LEU A 21 -12.34 8.80 -24.63
CA LEU A 21 -11.53 7.94 -25.48
C LEU A 21 -12.39 7.15 -26.48
N TYR A 22 -13.53 6.63 -26.03
CA TYR A 22 -14.49 5.95 -26.90
C TYR A 22 -15.04 6.89 -27.97
N ARG A 23 -15.42 8.12 -27.60
CA ARG A 23 -15.92 9.11 -28.56
C ARG A 23 -14.83 9.50 -29.58
N ALA A 24 -13.59 9.69 -29.13
CA ALA A 24 -12.46 9.97 -29.99
C ALA A 24 -12.19 8.82 -30.96
N ALA A 25 -12.15 7.58 -30.47
CA ALA A 25 -11.99 6.38 -31.29
C ALA A 25 -13.09 6.25 -32.36
N ARG A 26 -14.34 6.53 -31.99
CA ARG A 26 -15.47 6.54 -32.94
C ARG A 26 -15.28 7.60 -34.02
N LEU A 27 -14.80 8.79 -33.66
CA LEU A 27 -14.57 9.89 -34.59
C LEU A 27 -13.43 9.57 -35.57
N VAL A 28 -12.33 9.01 -35.08
CA VAL A 28 -11.21 8.51 -35.90
C VAL A 28 -11.69 7.44 -36.87
N LYS A 29 -12.50 6.48 -36.40
CA LYS A 29 -13.08 5.43 -37.24
C LYS A 29 -13.95 6.00 -38.37
N GLN A 30 -14.74 7.05 -38.08
CA GLN A 30 -15.64 7.65 -39.06
C GLN A 30 -14.91 8.43 -40.17
N HIS A 31 -13.85 9.18 -39.83
CA HIS A 31 -13.18 10.05 -40.79
C HIS A 31 -11.93 9.44 -41.45
N MET A 32 -11.23 8.54 -40.77
CA MET A 32 -9.91 8.05 -41.21
C MET A 32 -9.89 6.53 -41.45
N GLY A 33 -11.03 5.85 -41.24
CA GLY A 33 -11.16 4.42 -41.44
C GLY A 33 -10.49 3.57 -40.36
N ASN A 34 -10.48 2.24 -40.57
CA ASN A 34 -10.05 1.28 -39.56
C ASN A 34 -8.53 1.29 -39.30
N GLY A 35 -7.70 1.68 -40.29
CA GLY A 35 -6.25 1.73 -40.14
C GLY A 35 -5.80 2.79 -39.12
N ALA A 36 -6.40 3.98 -39.18
CA ALA A 36 -6.12 5.06 -38.23
C ALA A 36 -6.59 4.70 -36.80
N LEU A 37 -7.69 3.96 -36.66
CA LEU A 37 -8.16 3.45 -35.37
C LEU A 37 -7.12 2.52 -34.72
N LEU A 38 -6.53 1.61 -35.50
CA LEU A 38 -5.49 0.70 -35.00
C LEU A 38 -4.27 1.49 -34.53
N GLY A 39 -3.82 2.47 -35.33
CA GLY A 39 -2.73 3.37 -34.95
C GLY A 39 -3.02 4.16 -33.67
N PHE A 40 -4.24 4.66 -33.51
CA PHE A 40 -4.68 5.37 -32.30
C PHE A 40 -4.63 4.47 -31.06
N VAL A 41 -5.13 3.23 -31.15
CA VAL A 41 -5.09 2.26 -30.05
C VAL A 41 -3.65 1.91 -29.69
N LEU A 42 -2.79 1.65 -30.68
CA LEU A 42 -1.36 1.39 -30.46
C LEU A 42 -0.67 2.58 -29.77
N ALA A 43 -0.95 3.81 -30.19
CA ALA A 43 -0.41 5.01 -29.56
C ALA A 43 -0.85 5.13 -28.09
N LEU A 44 -2.13 4.85 -27.78
CA LEU A 44 -2.61 4.81 -26.40
C LEU A 44 -1.91 3.75 -25.56
N PHE A 45 -1.67 2.54 -26.11
CA PHE A 45 -0.92 1.50 -25.42
C PHE A 45 0.54 1.91 -25.15
N VAL A 46 1.20 2.57 -26.10
CA VAL A 46 2.58 3.05 -25.93
C VAL A 46 2.66 4.14 -24.85
N ILE A 47 1.68 5.04 -24.81
CA ILE A 47 1.62 6.11 -23.80
C ILE A 47 1.24 5.53 -22.42
N GLY A 48 0.24 4.65 -22.36
CA GLY A 48 -0.25 4.03 -21.12
C GLY A 48 0.66 2.95 -20.55
N GLY A 49 1.52 2.34 -21.38
CA GLY A 49 2.47 1.31 -20.96
C GLY A 49 3.72 1.83 -20.24
N ARG A 50 3.91 3.15 -20.15
CA ARG A 50 4.93 3.77 -19.29
C ARG A 50 4.48 3.69 -17.84
N SER A 51 4.55 2.51 -17.25
CA SER A 51 4.22 2.29 -15.85
C SER A 51 5.06 3.20 -14.95
N ALA A 52 4.37 4.05 -14.20
CA ALA A 52 4.91 4.75 -13.04
C ALA A 52 5.49 3.71 -12.08
N ASP A 53 6.75 3.93 -11.67
CA ASP A 53 7.54 3.10 -10.76
C ASP A 53 6.70 2.11 -9.96
N ALA A 54 6.59 0.90 -10.51
CA ALA A 54 6.27 -0.27 -9.74
C ALA A 54 7.54 -0.62 -8.95
N SER A 55 7.91 0.25 -8.01
CA SER A 55 8.65 -0.20 -6.85
C SER A 55 7.70 -1.14 -6.11
N SER A 56 7.71 -2.39 -6.56
CA SER A 56 7.51 -3.56 -5.71
C SER A 56 8.62 -3.48 -4.66
N GLU A 57 8.51 -2.53 -3.74
CA GLU A 57 9.33 -2.49 -2.55
C GLU A 57 9.07 -3.83 -1.87
N ALA A 58 10.08 -4.70 -1.95
CA ALA A 58 10.07 -5.95 -1.22
C ALA A 58 9.70 -5.64 0.24
N PRO A 59 9.01 -6.55 0.95
CA PRO A 59 8.59 -6.33 2.33
C PRO A 59 9.76 -5.79 3.15
N ARG A 60 9.72 -4.50 3.48
CA ARG A 60 10.82 -3.83 4.15
C ARG A 60 10.68 -4.09 5.65
N ASN A 61 11.72 -4.66 6.25
CA ASN A 61 11.80 -4.68 7.71
C ASN A 61 11.90 -3.23 8.18
N LEU A 62 10.94 -2.80 9.00
CA LEU A 62 10.89 -1.44 9.53
C LEU A 62 11.89 -1.23 10.67
N LEU A 63 12.33 -2.31 11.30
CA LEU A 63 13.48 -2.28 12.19
C LEU A 63 14.71 -2.29 11.28
N ALA A 64 15.58 -1.28 11.38
CA ALA A 64 16.76 -1.09 10.54
C ALA A 64 17.86 -2.16 10.75
N GLN A 65 17.49 -3.43 10.80
CA GLN A 65 18.38 -4.55 11.05
C GLN A 65 19.05 -5.04 9.76
N PRO A 66 20.30 -5.54 9.85
CA PRO A 66 21.03 -6.04 8.70
C PRO A 66 20.37 -7.32 8.12
N PRO A 67 20.57 -7.62 6.82
CA PRO A 67 19.92 -8.74 6.11
C PRO A 67 20.22 -10.13 6.68
N GLN A 68 21.19 -10.26 7.57
CA GLN A 68 21.63 -11.51 8.18
C GLN A 68 21.11 -11.68 9.62
N ALA A 69 20.02 -10.98 9.96
CA ALA A 69 19.39 -11.15 11.25
C ALA A 69 18.96 -12.63 11.43
N PRO A 70 19.29 -13.25 12.57
CA PRO A 70 18.93 -14.64 12.84
C PRO A 70 17.40 -14.82 12.87
N ILE A 71 16.95 -16.01 12.47
CA ILE A 71 15.52 -16.34 12.40
C ILE A 71 14.91 -16.29 13.80
N GLY A 72 13.78 -15.58 13.94
CA GLY A 72 13.03 -15.52 15.19
C GLY A 72 12.39 -16.86 15.55
N ASN A 73 12.24 -17.10 16.85
CA ASN A 73 11.58 -18.29 17.39
C ASN A 73 10.18 -18.00 17.92
N ALA A 74 9.62 -16.83 17.63
CA ALA A 74 8.23 -16.50 17.91
C ALA A 74 7.75 -15.36 17.00
N SER A 75 6.44 -15.27 16.77
CA SER A 75 5.84 -14.18 15.99
C SER A 75 4.54 -13.70 16.59
N SER A 76 4.15 -12.48 16.22
CA SER A 76 2.87 -11.89 16.60
C SER A 76 2.32 -11.06 15.46
N GLN A 77 1.00 -11.16 15.26
CA GLN A 77 0.26 -10.43 14.24
C GLN A 77 -0.78 -9.54 14.91
N GLN A 78 -0.86 -8.28 14.48
CA GLN A 78 -1.86 -7.32 14.93
C GLN A 78 -2.54 -6.69 13.73
N GLU A 79 -3.86 -6.58 13.80
CA GLU A 79 -4.66 -5.87 12.80
C GLU A 79 -5.18 -4.55 13.36
N ILE A 80 -5.13 -3.50 12.55
CA ILE A 80 -5.53 -2.14 12.91
C ILE A 80 -6.43 -1.61 11.79
N ALA A 81 -7.62 -1.14 12.15
CA ALA A 81 -8.53 -0.52 11.20
C ALA A 81 -8.00 0.88 10.81
N LEU A 82 -7.73 1.10 9.52
CA LEU A 82 -7.31 2.39 8.95
C LEU A 82 -8.52 3.27 8.55
N GLY A 83 -9.73 2.79 8.81
CA GLY A 83 -10.98 3.45 8.43
C GLY A 83 -11.46 3.10 7.01
N GLY A 84 -12.79 3.08 6.85
CA GLY A 84 -13.41 2.56 5.63
C GLY A 84 -13.29 1.03 5.58
N SER A 85 -12.80 0.51 4.46
CA SER A 85 -12.59 -0.94 4.21
C SER A 85 -11.13 -1.37 4.34
N ASN A 86 -10.25 -0.54 4.91
CA ASN A 86 -8.81 -0.77 4.90
C ASN A 86 -8.30 -1.22 6.26
N THR A 87 -7.42 -2.21 6.25
CA THR A 87 -6.82 -2.80 7.44
C THR A 87 -5.30 -2.82 7.29
N LEU A 88 -4.61 -2.30 8.30
CA LEU A 88 -3.17 -2.44 8.47
C LEU A 88 -2.91 -3.72 9.26
N THR A 89 -2.14 -4.63 8.67
CA THR A 89 -1.64 -5.82 9.35
C THR A 89 -0.17 -5.61 9.68
N LEU A 90 0.15 -5.68 10.98
CA LEU A 90 1.50 -5.69 11.51
C LEU A 90 1.90 -7.14 11.76
N LEU A 91 3.05 -7.55 11.22
CA LEU A 91 3.66 -8.84 11.51
C LEU A 91 5.02 -8.58 12.15
N SER A 92 5.23 -9.13 13.33
CA SER A 92 6.50 -9.01 14.05
C SER A 92 7.09 -10.38 14.33
N SER A 93 8.41 -10.47 14.31
CA SER A 93 9.14 -11.64 14.78
C SER A 93 10.06 -11.28 15.94
N TYR A 94 10.20 -12.22 16.86
CA TYR A 94 10.95 -12.06 18.10
C TYR A 94 11.89 -13.24 18.31
N ARG A 95 12.90 -12.98 19.13
CA ARG A 95 13.65 -14.01 19.83
C ARG A 95 13.27 -14.00 21.30
N SER A 96 12.70 -15.10 21.79
CA SER A 96 12.53 -15.37 23.20
C SER A 96 13.77 -16.06 23.76
N ASN A 97 14.45 -15.42 24.72
CA ASN A 97 15.56 -16.00 25.48
C ASN A 97 15.32 -15.79 26.98
N ASN A 98 15.10 -16.87 27.73
CA ASN A 98 14.87 -16.84 29.17
C ASN A 98 13.76 -15.86 29.64
N GLY A 99 12.70 -15.72 28.84
CA GLY A 99 11.58 -14.83 29.13
C GLY A 99 11.74 -13.38 28.66
N HIS A 100 12.92 -13.00 28.15
CA HIS A 100 13.11 -11.73 27.46
C HIS A 100 12.77 -11.87 25.97
N LEU A 101 12.03 -10.91 25.45
CA LEU A 101 11.67 -10.84 24.04
C LEU A 101 12.56 -9.80 23.36
N GLU A 102 13.36 -10.22 22.39
CA GLU A 102 14.16 -9.34 21.55
C GLU A 102 13.46 -9.19 20.19
N PRO A 103 13.09 -7.97 19.75
CA PRO A 103 12.44 -7.76 18.46
C PRO A 103 13.44 -7.92 17.31
N LEU A 104 13.11 -8.73 16.31
CA LEU A 104 13.96 -9.01 15.14
C LEU A 104 13.42 -8.34 13.88
N SER A 105 12.12 -8.42 13.65
CA SER A 105 11.52 -7.78 12.49
C SER A 105 10.14 -7.24 12.75
N LEU A 106 9.80 -6.19 11.99
CA LEU A 106 8.48 -5.60 11.92
C LEU A 106 8.16 -5.37 10.45
N TYR A 107 7.15 -6.08 9.96
CA TYR A 107 6.62 -5.95 8.62
C TYR A 107 5.21 -5.40 8.69
N THR A 108 4.82 -4.69 7.64
CA THR A 108 3.50 -4.11 7.52
C THR A 108 2.93 -4.40 6.16
N THR A 109 1.64 -4.69 6.12
CA THR A 109 0.89 -4.80 4.88
C THR A 109 -0.47 -4.15 5.07
N VAL A 110 -1.00 -3.57 3.99
CA VAL A 110 -2.31 -2.93 3.99
C VAL A 110 -3.21 -3.70 3.03
N SER A 111 -4.37 -4.12 3.51
CA SER A 111 -5.40 -4.78 2.71
C SER A 111 -6.66 -3.90 2.65
N GLY A 112 -7.46 -4.07 1.60
CA GLY A 112 -8.70 -3.32 1.38
C GLY A 112 -8.80 -2.65 0.01
N ILE A 113 -9.74 -1.71 -0.12
CA ILE A 113 -9.95 -0.91 -1.34
C ILE A 113 -8.93 0.23 -1.34
N VAL A 114 -7.94 0.15 -2.22
CA VAL A 114 -6.83 1.13 -2.34
C VAL A 114 -6.91 1.96 -3.64
N LEU A 115 -8.12 2.15 -4.16
CA LEU A 115 -8.31 2.87 -5.42
C LEU A 115 -8.23 4.38 -5.17
N GLY A 116 -7.23 5.03 -5.77
CA GLY A 116 -7.01 6.47 -5.59
C GLY A 116 -6.28 6.84 -4.30
N HIS A 117 -5.80 5.89 -3.51
CA HIS A 117 -4.93 6.23 -2.38
C HIS A 117 -4.00 5.06 -2.06
N ARG A 118 -2.87 5.33 -1.40
CA ARG A 118 -1.88 4.32 -1.04
C ARG A 118 -1.37 4.58 0.36
N TRP A 119 -1.16 3.52 1.12
CA TRP A 119 -0.45 3.56 2.39
C TRP A 119 0.96 3.06 2.17
N LYS A 120 1.96 3.83 2.62
CA LYS A 120 3.37 3.45 2.57
C LYS A 120 3.97 3.49 3.98
N PRO A 121 4.64 2.45 4.44
CA PRO A 121 5.35 2.53 5.71
C PRO A 121 6.59 3.41 5.56
N ILE A 122 6.75 4.39 6.45
CA ILE A 122 7.95 5.24 6.50
C ILE A 122 8.96 4.62 7.47
N GLY A 123 8.48 4.10 8.60
CA GLY A 123 9.32 3.52 9.64
C GLY A 123 8.50 2.87 10.74
N GLY A 124 9.18 2.18 11.65
CA GLY A 124 8.55 1.57 12.80
C GLY A 124 9.55 1.22 13.88
N MET A 125 9.05 1.09 15.11
CA MET A 125 9.81 0.79 16.31
C MET A 125 9.04 -0.22 17.16
N LEU A 126 9.78 -1.06 17.87
CA LEU A 126 9.26 -1.95 18.89
C LEU A 126 10.00 -1.67 20.19
N HIS A 127 9.25 -1.47 21.27
CA HIS A 127 9.77 -1.24 22.62
C HIS A 127 9.23 -2.31 23.56
N GLU A 128 10.10 -2.88 24.38
CA GLU A 128 9.67 -3.79 25.44
C GLU A 128 9.01 -3.00 26.57
N GLN A 129 7.80 -3.40 26.96
CA GLN A 129 7.04 -2.84 28.07
C GLN A 129 6.58 -3.99 28.99
N GLY A 130 7.48 -4.40 29.89
CA GLY A 130 7.28 -5.58 30.73
C GLY A 130 7.25 -6.85 29.88
N SER A 131 6.21 -7.68 30.00
CA SER A 131 6.07 -8.91 29.22
C SER A 131 5.42 -8.71 27.83
N ARG A 132 5.25 -7.47 27.39
CA ARG A 132 4.55 -7.12 26.14
C ARG A 132 5.41 -6.18 25.30
N MET A 133 5.15 -6.20 24.00
CA MET A 133 5.85 -5.36 23.03
C MET A 133 4.95 -4.23 22.59
N GLN A 134 5.36 -3.00 22.83
CA GLN A 134 4.70 -1.80 22.32
C GLN A 134 5.24 -1.50 20.91
N TYR A 135 4.34 -1.30 19.96
CA TYR A 135 4.71 -0.90 18.61
C TYR A 135 4.40 0.58 18.38
N GLU A 136 5.21 1.18 17.52
CA GLU A 136 4.98 2.49 16.93
C GLU A 136 5.32 2.38 15.44
N VAL A 137 4.35 2.64 14.57
CA VAL A 137 4.51 2.56 13.11
C VAL A 137 4.07 3.86 12.49
N THR A 138 4.95 4.46 11.70
CA THR A 138 4.66 5.68 10.94
C THR A 138 4.35 5.30 9.50
N MET A 139 3.15 5.65 9.06
CA MET A 139 2.68 5.41 7.70
C MET A 139 2.44 6.75 6.99
N GLN A 140 2.71 6.80 5.69
CA GLN A 140 2.29 7.87 4.79
C GLN A 140 1.03 7.44 4.05
N HIS A 141 -0.05 8.19 4.21
CA HIS A 141 -1.25 8.10 3.41
C HIS A 141 -1.15 9.05 2.21
N GLU A 142 -0.97 8.48 1.03
CA GLU A 142 -0.91 9.22 -0.24
C GLU A 142 -2.27 9.19 -0.94
N TRP A 143 -2.84 10.36 -1.17
CA TRP A 143 -4.04 10.53 -1.97
C TRP A 143 -3.65 10.74 -3.43
N ARG A 144 -4.16 9.88 -4.31
CA ARG A 144 -3.84 9.85 -5.73
C ARG A 144 -5.08 10.10 -6.58
N LEU A 145 -4.93 10.90 -7.62
CA LEU A 145 -5.95 11.10 -8.64
C LEU A 145 -5.42 10.52 -9.94
N LEU A 146 -6.06 9.46 -10.45
CA LEU A 146 -5.65 8.78 -11.69
C LEU A 146 -4.16 8.36 -11.67
N GLY A 147 -3.67 7.96 -10.50
CA GLY A 147 -2.28 7.55 -10.29
C GLY A 147 -1.30 8.68 -9.94
N MET A 148 -1.68 9.95 -10.03
CA MET A 148 -0.81 11.06 -9.62
C MET A 148 -1.06 11.41 -8.15
N GLN A 149 0.00 11.54 -7.33
CA GLN A 149 -0.15 11.99 -5.95
C GLN A 149 -0.57 13.46 -5.91
N VAL A 150 -1.68 13.74 -5.22
CA VAL A 150 -2.22 15.09 -5.02
C VAL A 150 -1.95 15.58 -3.60
N TYR A 151 -2.06 14.69 -2.62
CA TYR A 151 -1.87 15.02 -1.21
C TYR A 151 -1.22 13.85 -0.46
N GLY A 152 -0.52 14.17 0.62
CA GLY A 152 0.14 13.18 1.48
C GLY A 152 -0.02 13.58 2.93
N GLN A 153 -0.38 12.61 3.77
CA GLN A 153 -0.50 12.79 5.21
C GLN A 153 0.33 11.73 5.92
N ILE A 154 0.98 12.10 7.02
CA ILE A 154 1.70 11.15 7.88
C ILE A 154 0.80 10.82 9.06
N GLU A 155 0.66 9.54 9.37
CA GLU A 155 -0.09 9.04 10.50
C GLU A 155 0.76 8.05 11.31
N GLU A 156 0.62 8.13 12.63
CA GLU A 156 1.33 7.26 13.57
C GLU A 156 0.35 6.31 14.24
N PHE A 157 0.68 5.03 14.22
CA PHE A 157 -0.09 3.96 14.84
C PHE A 157 0.71 3.41 16.01
N ARG A 158 0.13 3.53 17.21
CA ARG A 158 0.73 3.04 18.44
C ARG A 158 -0.19 2.05 19.12
N GLY A 159 0.39 1.00 19.69
CA GLY A 159 -0.38 0.00 20.42
C GLY A 159 0.51 -1.08 21.00
N VAL A 160 -0.10 -2.14 21.49
CA VAL A 160 0.60 -3.28 22.10
C VAL A 160 0.38 -4.50 21.21
N MET A 161 1.45 -5.20 20.87
CA MET A 161 1.38 -6.45 20.14
C MET A 161 0.78 -7.54 21.04
N PRO A 162 -0.03 -8.44 20.48
CA PRO A 162 -0.52 -9.59 21.22
C PRO A 162 0.66 -10.48 21.64
N SER A 163 0.45 -11.28 22.69
CA SER A 163 1.46 -12.20 23.20
C SER A 163 1.99 -13.09 22.06
N PRO A 164 3.32 -13.23 21.92
CA PRO A 164 3.91 -13.98 20.84
C PRO A 164 3.45 -15.44 20.89
N THR A 165 3.09 -15.98 19.74
CA THR A 165 2.78 -17.41 19.60
C THR A 165 4.08 -18.14 19.30
N PRO A 166 4.47 -19.17 20.09
CA PRO A 166 5.60 -20.01 19.73
C PRO A 166 5.28 -20.79 18.43
N PRO A 167 6.29 -21.10 17.61
CA PRO A 167 6.14 -21.81 16.35
C PRO A 167 5.65 -23.25 16.54
#